data_AF-A0A2M8E241-F1
#
_entry.id   AF-A0A2M8E241-F1
#
_cell.length_a   1.000
_cell.length_b   1.000
_cell.length_c   1.000
_cell.angle_alpha   90.00
_cell.angle_beta   90.00
_cell.angle_gamma   90.00
#
_symmetry.space_group_name_H-M   'P 1'
#
loop_
_entity.id
_entity.type
_entity.pdbx_description
1 polymer ?
#
loop_
_entity_poly.entity_id
_entity_poly.type
_entity_poly.pdbx_seq_one_letter_code
_entity_poly.pdbx_strand_id
1 'polypeptide(L)'
;MTALFAPTDLVVPFEKLRMTDVDSVGGKNASLGEMISNLPTGVKVPTGFATTAHAFREFLKFGNLSQKINDRLAKLDTEDVNALAVAGAEIRAMVENQPFPADFEAGIRAAFVTLCGANAQASFAVRSSATAEDLPDASFAGQQETFLNVTGIEAILHKIREVFASLYNDRAISYRVHKGFAHEHVALSAGIQRMVRSDLGAAGVMFTLDTESGFEDVVFITSSYGLGETVVQGAVNPDEFYVHKPMLAAGKNALIRRNLGSKLIQMQFSSAEEKTRTGELVKTTDVPTEMRNRYSLTDADVQKLASYALVIEKHYGRPMDIEWGKDGIDGELYILQARPETVKSQAAGKV
;
A
#
# COMPACT_ATOMS: atom_id res chain seq x y z
N MET A 1 25.64 -5.07 7.18
CA MET A 1 24.91 -3.80 7.31
C MET A 1 24.40 -3.71 8.73
N THR A 2 24.65 -2.60 9.41
CA THR A 2 24.19 -2.39 10.78
C THR A 2 22.70 -2.04 10.75
N ALA A 3 21.87 -2.73 11.53
CA ALA A 3 20.46 -2.39 11.65
C ALA A 3 20.33 -0.93 12.13
N LEU A 4 19.47 -0.15 11.46
CA LEU A 4 19.28 1.28 11.74
C LEU A 4 18.27 1.55 12.87
N PHE A 5 17.67 0.49 13.39
CA PHE A 5 16.72 0.47 14.50
C PHE A 5 16.89 -0.85 15.28
N ALA A 6 16.46 -0.87 16.54
CA ALA A 6 16.60 -2.06 17.38
C ALA A 6 15.51 -3.09 17.06
N PRO A 7 15.76 -4.41 17.20
CA PRO A 7 14.74 -5.44 16.99
C PRO A 7 13.50 -5.31 17.87
N THR A 8 13.62 -4.58 18.99
CA THR A 8 12.54 -4.30 19.95
C THR A 8 11.86 -2.95 19.70
N ASP A 9 12.28 -2.17 18.71
CA ASP A 9 11.62 -0.91 18.39
C ASP A 9 10.18 -1.18 17.93
N LEU A 10 9.24 -0.41 18.46
CA LEU A 10 7.82 -0.62 18.20
C LEU A 10 7.34 0.15 16.96
N VAL A 11 7.99 1.28 16.66
CA VAL A 11 7.67 2.19 15.57
C VAL A 11 8.97 2.70 14.94
N VAL A 12 9.05 2.67 13.62
CA VAL A 12 10.27 2.99 12.87
C VAL A 12 9.94 3.95 11.70
N PRO A 13 10.61 5.11 11.59
CA PRO A 13 10.49 5.99 10.42
C PRO A 13 10.96 5.29 9.14
N PHE A 14 10.31 5.59 8.00
CA PHE A 14 10.64 4.92 6.74
C PHE A 14 12.10 5.14 6.29
N GLU A 15 12.72 6.27 6.63
CA GLU A 15 14.13 6.59 6.32
C GLU A 15 15.13 5.59 6.94
N LYS A 16 14.69 4.86 7.99
CA LYS A 16 15.52 3.86 8.67
C LYS A 16 15.28 2.43 8.16
N LEU A 17 14.32 2.22 7.27
CA LEU A 17 13.97 0.91 6.75
C LEU A 17 14.76 0.59 5.47
N ARG A 18 15.02 -0.70 5.25
CA ARG A 18 15.69 -1.27 4.07
C ARG A 18 14.95 -2.52 3.60
N MET A 19 15.24 -3.00 2.40
CA MET A 19 14.71 -4.30 1.92
C MET A 19 15.16 -5.49 2.76
N THR A 20 16.18 -5.36 3.60
CA THR A 20 16.57 -6.40 4.56
C THR A 20 15.63 -6.52 5.75
N ASP A 21 14.70 -5.57 5.93
CA ASP A 21 13.86 -5.46 7.13
C ASP A 21 12.46 -6.06 6.93
N VAL A 22 12.25 -6.84 5.87
CA VAL A 22 10.95 -7.47 5.52
C VAL A 22 10.37 -8.26 6.69
N ASP A 23 11.18 -9.02 7.43
CA ASP A 23 10.71 -9.78 8.60
C ASP A 23 10.22 -8.89 9.75
N SER A 24 10.64 -7.62 9.77
CA SER A 24 10.32 -6.65 10.83
C SER A 24 9.15 -5.74 10.46
N VAL A 25 8.97 -5.39 9.18
CA VAL A 25 7.96 -4.40 8.75
C VAL A 25 7.12 -4.85 7.54
N GLY A 26 7.35 -6.05 7.02
CA GLY A 26 6.71 -6.55 5.80
C GLY A 26 7.27 -5.93 4.52
N GLY A 27 6.92 -6.57 3.39
CA GLY A 27 7.47 -6.26 2.07
C GLY A 27 7.24 -4.82 1.61
N LYS A 28 6.02 -4.31 1.78
CA LYS A 28 5.64 -2.96 1.32
C LYS A 28 6.38 -1.85 2.05
N ASN A 29 6.41 -1.90 3.38
CA ASN A 29 7.10 -0.88 4.18
C ASN A 29 8.62 -0.93 4.00
N ALA A 30 9.19 -2.14 3.89
CA ALA A 30 10.61 -2.32 3.57
C ALA A 30 10.97 -1.70 2.20
N SER A 31 10.11 -1.92 1.19
CA SER A 31 10.30 -1.36 -0.15
C SER A 31 10.17 0.17 -0.18
N LEU A 32 9.21 0.74 0.55
CA LEU A 32 9.09 2.19 0.70
C LEU A 32 10.34 2.80 1.34
N GLY A 33 10.84 2.19 2.42
CA GLY A 33 12.06 2.64 3.08
C GLY A 33 13.31 2.55 2.22
N GLU A 34 13.41 1.45 1.45
CA GLU A 34 14.49 1.24 0.50
C GLU A 34 14.55 2.37 -0.54
N MET A 35 13.41 2.73 -1.13
CA MET A 35 13.35 3.83 -2.09
C MET A 35 13.65 5.19 -1.46
N ILE A 36 13.07 5.49 -0.29
CA ILE A 36 13.33 6.76 0.44
C ILE A 36 14.82 6.93 0.74
N SER A 37 15.48 5.84 1.12
CA SER A 37 16.85 5.89 1.62
C SER A 37 17.91 5.82 0.53
N ASN A 38 17.67 5.07 -0.55
CA ASN A 38 18.67 4.82 -1.59
C ASN A 38 18.40 5.60 -2.89
N LEU A 39 17.20 6.15 -3.08
CA LEU A 39 16.84 6.91 -4.28
C LEU A 39 16.43 8.38 -4.01
N PRO A 40 17.08 9.11 -3.09
CA PRO A 40 16.59 10.43 -2.62
C PRO A 40 16.56 11.51 -3.71
N THR A 41 17.39 11.38 -4.75
CA THR A 41 17.42 12.29 -5.91
C THR A 41 16.76 11.71 -7.15
N GLY A 42 16.36 10.44 -7.10
CA GLY A 42 15.89 9.67 -8.26
C GLY A 42 14.37 9.56 -8.33
N VAL A 43 13.70 9.48 -7.18
CA VAL A 43 12.24 9.40 -7.08
C VAL A 43 11.74 10.17 -5.87
N LYS A 44 10.50 10.67 -5.94
CA LYS A 44 9.82 11.26 -4.79
C LYS A 44 8.92 10.23 -4.14
N VAL A 45 9.13 9.94 -2.87
CA VAL A 45 8.28 9.03 -2.09
C VAL A 45 7.77 9.80 -0.87
N PRO A 46 6.46 9.83 -0.59
CA PRO A 46 5.94 10.43 0.63
C PRO A 46 6.47 9.67 1.84
N THR A 47 7.01 10.41 2.81
CA THR A 47 7.51 9.80 4.06
C THR A 47 6.37 9.38 5.00
N GLY A 48 6.74 8.67 6.06
CA GLY A 48 5.88 8.01 7.01
C GLY A 48 6.65 7.22 8.05
N PHE A 49 5.94 6.34 8.75
CA PHE A 49 6.52 5.39 9.68
C PHE A 49 5.77 4.06 9.64
N ALA A 50 6.44 2.98 10.06
CA ALA A 50 5.86 1.66 10.19
C ALA A 50 5.77 1.25 11.66
N THR A 51 4.72 0.53 12.03
CA THR A 51 4.76 -0.32 13.23
C THR A 51 5.54 -1.59 12.93
N THR A 52 6.18 -2.20 13.92
CA THR A 52 6.97 -3.42 13.68
C THR A 52 6.18 -4.70 13.97
N ALA A 53 6.63 -5.82 13.40
CA ALA A 53 6.17 -7.15 13.75
C ALA A 53 6.35 -7.45 15.25
N HIS A 54 7.38 -6.89 15.87
CA HIS A 54 7.55 -6.93 17.32
C HIS A 54 6.40 -6.21 18.04
N ALA A 55 6.05 -4.98 17.61
CA ALA A 55 4.92 -4.26 18.19
C ALA A 55 3.59 -4.99 18.06
N PHE A 56 3.34 -5.63 16.91
CA PHE A 56 2.16 -6.47 16.72
C PHE A 56 2.13 -7.64 17.70
N ARG A 57 3.26 -8.32 17.91
CA ARG A 57 3.36 -9.43 18.88
C ARG A 57 3.14 -8.95 20.32
N GLU A 58 3.71 -7.81 20.70
CA GLU A 58 3.50 -7.23 22.04
C GLU A 58 2.04 -6.80 22.25
N PHE A 59 1.41 -6.23 21.22
CA PHE A 59 -0.02 -5.92 21.23
C PHE A 59 -0.90 -7.17 21.42
N LEU A 60 -0.59 -8.29 20.74
CA LEU A 60 -1.33 -9.55 20.92
C LEU A 60 -1.09 -10.19 22.29
N LYS A 61 0.09 -10.06 22.89
CA LYS A 61 0.35 -10.57 24.25
C LYS A 61 -0.38 -9.77 25.31
N PHE A 62 -0.55 -8.47 25.09
CA PHE A 62 -1.21 -7.58 26.03
C PHE A 62 -2.63 -8.04 26.35
N GLY A 63 -2.99 -8.11 27.63
CA GLY A 63 -4.32 -8.58 28.06
C GLY A 63 -4.67 -10.03 27.66
N ASN A 64 -3.65 -10.86 27.37
CA ASN A 64 -3.79 -12.25 26.91
C ASN A 64 -4.64 -12.39 25.64
N LEU A 65 -4.61 -11.40 24.74
CA LEU A 65 -5.41 -11.42 23.52
C LEU A 65 -5.06 -12.62 22.62
N SER A 66 -3.77 -12.95 22.48
CA SER A 66 -3.32 -14.12 21.71
C SER A 66 -3.96 -15.41 22.19
N GLN A 67 -4.04 -15.64 23.50
CA GLN A 67 -4.67 -16.84 24.07
C GLN A 67 -6.16 -16.88 23.76
N LYS A 68 -6.88 -15.76 23.92
CA LYS A 68 -8.32 -15.67 23.62
C LYS A 68 -8.62 -15.98 22.15
N ILE A 69 -7.78 -15.48 21.24
CA ILE A 69 -7.88 -15.76 19.81
C ILE A 69 -7.64 -17.24 19.53
N ASN A 70 -6.55 -17.81 20.08
CA ASN A 70 -6.21 -19.22 19.91
C ASN A 70 -7.31 -20.15 20.45
N ASP A 71 -7.87 -19.85 21.63
CA ASP A 71 -8.97 -20.62 22.22
C ASP A 71 -10.23 -20.60 21.36
N ARG A 72 -10.48 -19.48 20.66
CA ARG A 72 -11.62 -19.34 19.76
C ARG A 72 -11.43 -20.13 18.46
N LEU A 73 -10.21 -20.12 17.92
CA LEU A 73 -9.85 -20.81 16.69
C LEU A 73 -9.69 -22.32 16.89
N ALA A 74 -9.22 -22.77 18.05
CA ALA A 74 -9.07 -24.21 18.34
C ALA A 74 -10.40 -24.98 18.33
N LYS A 75 -11.53 -24.28 18.48
CA LYS A 75 -12.89 -24.84 18.46
C LYS A 75 -13.58 -24.67 17.10
N LEU A 76 -12.93 -24.01 16.15
CA LEU A 76 -13.52 -23.67 14.87
C LEU A 76 -13.29 -24.78 13.86
N ASP A 77 -14.36 -25.28 13.26
CA ASP A 77 -14.30 -25.99 11.99
C ASP A 77 -14.25 -24.96 10.86
N THR A 78 -13.15 -24.91 10.11
CA THR A 78 -12.98 -23.95 9.01
C THR A 78 -13.74 -24.29 7.75
N GLU A 79 -14.27 -25.51 7.64
CA GLU A 79 -15.16 -25.90 6.53
C GLU A 79 -16.60 -25.43 6.76
N ASP A 80 -16.97 -25.13 8.02
CA ASP A 80 -18.24 -24.45 8.32
C ASP A 80 -18.10 -22.93 8.11
N VAL A 81 -18.54 -22.48 6.94
CA VAL A 81 -18.50 -21.07 6.52
C VAL A 81 -19.24 -20.15 7.50
N ASN A 82 -20.34 -20.61 8.11
CA ASN A 82 -21.08 -19.78 9.06
C ASN A 82 -20.33 -19.66 10.38
N ALA A 83 -19.79 -20.77 10.90
CA ALA A 83 -18.98 -20.76 12.11
C ALA A 83 -17.70 -19.92 11.93
N LEU A 84 -17.10 -19.98 10.74
CA LEU A 84 -15.93 -19.18 10.35
C LEU A 84 -16.25 -17.68 10.34
N ALA A 85 -17.36 -17.27 9.73
CA ALA A 85 -17.78 -15.87 9.69
C ALA A 85 -18.03 -15.30 11.10
N VAL A 86 -18.69 -16.07 11.97
CA VAL A 86 -18.93 -15.68 13.37
C VAL A 86 -17.61 -15.58 14.13
N ALA A 87 -16.73 -16.59 14.01
CA ALA A 87 -15.43 -16.59 14.68
C ALA A 87 -14.55 -15.42 14.22
N GLY A 88 -14.49 -15.17 12.92
CA GLY A 88 -13.76 -14.07 12.33
C GLY A 88 -14.24 -12.74 12.86
N ALA A 89 -15.56 -12.50 12.88
CA ALA A 89 -16.15 -11.27 13.41
C ALA A 89 -15.84 -11.06 14.91
N GLU A 90 -15.97 -12.11 15.73
CA GLU A 90 -15.64 -12.05 17.16
C GLU A 90 -14.15 -11.74 17.40
N ILE A 91 -13.26 -12.38 16.64
CA ILE A 91 -11.81 -12.13 16.75
C ILE A 91 -11.45 -10.72 16.32
N ARG A 92 -12.00 -10.23 15.20
CA ARG A 92 -11.80 -8.85 14.74
C ARG A 92 -12.27 -7.85 15.79
N ALA A 93 -13.46 -8.06 16.36
CA ALA A 93 -13.96 -7.22 17.44
C ALA A 93 -13.07 -7.25 18.69
N MET A 94 -12.49 -8.42 19.07
CA MET A 94 -11.52 -8.50 20.17
C MET A 94 -10.27 -7.67 19.89
N VAL A 95 -9.75 -7.73 18.66
CA VAL A 95 -8.57 -6.97 18.22
C VAL A 95 -8.85 -5.46 18.17
N GLU A 96 -9.98 -5.05 17.61
CA GLU A 96 -10.35 -3.63 17.47
C GLU A 96 -10.60 -2.93 18.81
N ASN A 97 -11.14 -3.66 19.79
CA ASN A 97 -11.43 -3.13 21.13
C ASN A 97 -10.24 -3.24 22.10
N GLN A 98 -9.16 -3.94 21.71
CA GLN A 98 -7.98 -4.09 22.56
C GLN A 98 -7.23 -2.74 22.67
N PRO A 99 -6.96 -2.25 23.90
CA PRO A 99 -6.10 -1.09 24.08
C PRO A 99 -4.66 -1.39 23.66
N PHE A 100 -3.96 -0.39 23.14
CA PHE A 100 -2.53 -0.53 22.88
C PHE A 100 -1.73 -0.57 24.19
N PRO A 101 -0.61 -1.33 24.26
CA PRO A 101 0.40 -1.12 25.29
C PRO A 101 0.85 0.34 25.33
N ALA A 102 1.04 0.89 26.54
CA ALA A 102 1.31 2.32 26.72
C ALA A 102 2.54 2.82 25.93
N ASP A 103 3.63 2.04 25.95
CA ASP A 103 4.86 2.39 25.22
C ASP A 103 4.67 2.37 23.71
N PHE A 104 3.83 1.44 23.21
CA PHE A 104 3.53 1.36 21.79
C PHE A 104 2.68 2.55 21.33
N GLU A 105 1.63 2.89 22.08
CA GLU A 105 0.81 4.06 21.80
C GLU A 105 1.63 5.35 21.85
N ALA A 106 2.49 5.51 22.87
CA ALA A 106 3.38 6.66 22.98
C ALA A 106 4.32 6.77 21.77
N GLY A 107 4.87 5.64 21.30
CA GLY A 107 5.69 5.59 20.09
C GLY A 107 4.94 6.04 18.83
N ILE A 108 3.70 5.59 18.63
CA ILE A 108 2.86 6.01 17.50
C ILE A 108 2.58 7.51 17.57
N ARG A 109 2.20 8.02 18.76
CA ARG A 109 1.90 9.45 18.97
C ARG A 109 3.13 10.33 18.68
N ALA A 110 4.32 9.92 19.14
CA ALA A 110 5.56 10.64 18.88
C ALA A 110 5.94 10.67 17.38
N ALA A 111 5.82 9.53 16.69
CA ALA A 111 6.04 9.43 15.26
C ALA A 111 5.03 10.27 14.46
N PHE A 112 3.76 10.27 14.86
CA PHE A 112 2.72 11.10 14.26
C PHE A 112 3.00 12.60 14.39
N VAL A 113 3.39 13.07 15.57
CA VAL A 113 3.75 14.49 15.78
C VAL A 113 4.90 14.89 14.85
N THR A 114 5.92 14.04 14.73
CA THR A 114 7.05 14.27 13.82
C THR A 114 6.60 14.32 12.36
N LEU A 115 5.72 13.40 11.95
CA LEU A 115 5.24 13.28 10.57
C LEU A 115 4.31 14.44 10.16
N CYS A 116 3.44 14.90 11.06
CA CYS A 116 2.59 16.07 10.85
C CYS A 116 3.42 17.35 10.68
N GLY A 117 4.51 17.48 11.45
CA GLY A 117 5.30 18.70 11.50
C GLY A 117 4.42 19.91 11.78
N ALA A 118 4.53 20.94 10.94
CA ALA A 118 3.72 22.16 11.06
C ALA A 118 2.32 22.06 10.41
N ASN A 119 2.00 20.96 9.70
CA ASN A 119 0.73 20.84 8.97
C ASN A 119 -0.30 20.02 9.75
N ALA A 120 -1.07 20.71 10.60
CA ALA A 120 -2.15 20.09 11.36
C ALA A 120 -3.31 19.54 10.50
N GLN A 121 -3.39 19.90 9.22
CA GLN A 121 -4.41 19.42 8.28
C GLN A 121 -3.91 18.28 7.38
N ALA A 122 -2.70 17.75 7.63
CA ALA A 122 -2.21 16.60 6.88
C ALA A 122 -3.13 15.38 7.07
N SER A 123 -3.33 14.62 5.99
CA SER A 123 -4.00 13.33 6.02
C SER A 123 -3.03 12.21 5.65
N PHE A 124 -3.37 10.99 6.05
CA PHE A 124 -2.49 9.84 6.01
C PHE A 124 -3.18 8.63 5.38
N ALA A 125 -2.40 7.81 4.70
CA ALA A 125 -2.76 6.45 4.35
C ALA A 125 -2.28 5.53 5.48
N VAL A 126 -3.13 4.60 5.92
CA VAL A 126 -2.77 3.52 6.83
C VAL A 126 -2.89 2.22 6.06
N ARG A 127 -1.77 1.57 5.80
CA ARG A 127 -1.65 0.41 4.90
C ARG A 127 -1.09 -0.78 5.64
N SER A 128 -1.68 -1.94 5.42
CA SER A 128 -1.14 -3.21 5.87
C SER A 128 0.09 -3.63 5.03
N SER A 129 1.07 -4.21 5.71
CA SER A 129 2.32 -4.75 5.15
C SER A 129 2.65 -6.04 5.90
N ALA A 130 2.42 -7.20 5.27
CA ALA A 130 2.64 -8.49 5.93
C ALA A 130 4.08 -8.97 5.78
N THR A 131 4.56 -9.69 6.80
CA THR A 131 5.91 -10.29 6.84
C THR A 131 6.06 -11.51 5.95
N ALA A 132 4.95 -12.13 5.52
CA ALA A 132 4.93 -13.38 4.76
C ALA A 132 4.41 -13.20 3.31
N GLU A 133 4.50 -12.00 2.73
CA GLU A 133 4.01 -11.70 1.36
C GLU A 133 4.78 -12.45 0.26
N ASP A 134 6.01 -12.89 0.53
CA ASP A 134 6.90 -13.52 -0.45
C ASP A 134 6.89 -15.05 -0.44
N LEU A 135 5.97 -15.69 0.31
CA LEU A 135 5.76 -17.13 0.13
C LEU A 135 5.18 -17.35 -1.28
N PRO A 136 5.78 -18.19 -2.15
CA PRO A 136 5.41 -18.35 -3.57
C PRO A 136 3.93 -18.68 -3.82
N ASP A 137 3.23 -19.22 -2.81
CA ASP A 137 1.81 -19.58 -2.82
C ASP A 137 0.93 -18.72 -1.89
N ALA A 138 1.50 -17.74 -1.18
CA ALA A 138 0.78 -16.88 -0.22
C ALA A 138 0.63 -15.46 -0.77
N SER A 139 -0.06 -15.37 -1.90
CA SER A 139 -0.65 -14.12 -2.36
C SER A 139 -1.75 -13.68 -1.36
N PHE A 140 -1.35 -13.03 -0.27
CA PHE A 140 -2.22 -12.14 0.50
C PHE A 140 -2.53 -10.84 -0.27
N ALA A 141 -1.99 -10.71 -1.49
CA ALA A 141 -2.24 -9.60 -2.40
C ALA A 141 -3.75 -9.41 -2.61
N GLY A 142 -4.22 -8.18 -2.37
CA GLY A 142 -5.64 -7.81 -2.50
C GLY A 142 -6.55 -8.18 -1.33
N GLN A 143 -6.04 -8.79 -0.25
CA GLN A 143 -6.83 -9.12 0.96
C GLN A 143 -6.52 -8.22 2.18
N GLN A 144 -5.74 -7.17 1.94
CA GLN A 144 -5.08 -6.39 2.97
C GLN A 144 -5.68 -4.99 3.01
N GLU A 145 -6.13 -4.56 4.20
CA GLU A 145 -6.84 -3.29 4.35
C GLU A 145 -5.91 -2.08 4.16
N THR A 146 -6.43 -1.13 3.38
CA THR A 146 -5.84 0.18 3.15
C THR A 146 -6.89 1.23 3.47
N PHE A 147 -6.56 2.15 4.36
CA PHE A 147 -7.39 3.30 4.70
C PHE A 147 -6.74 4.57 4.17
N LEU A 148 -7.49 5.34 3.37
CA LEU A 148 -7.03 6.60 2.79
C LEU A 148 -7.68 7.78 3.51
N ASN A 149 -7.04 8.95 3.44
CA ASN A 149 -7.57 10.21 3.99
C ASN A 149 -7.90 10.16 5.50
N VAL A 150 -7.05 9.47 6.27
CA VAL A 150 -7.14 9.40 7.73
C VAL A 150 -6.57 10.70 8.31
N THR A 151 -7.29 11.36 9.21
CA THR A 151 -6.88 12.63 9.81
C THR A 151 -6.96 12.56 11.33
N GLY A 152 -5.90 12.99 12.00
CA GLY A 152 -5.85 13.01 13.47
C GLY A 152 -5.37 11.69 14.08
N ILE A 153 -4.71 11.82 15.23
CA ILE A 153 -4.04 10.70 15.90
C ILE A 153 -5.00 9.60 16.37
N GLU A 154 -6.17 9.96 16.90
CA GLU A 154 -7.15 8.97 17.36
C GLU A 154 -7.67 8.11 16.21
N ALA A 155 -7.90 8.72 15.05
CA ALA A 155 -8.30 8.00 13.85
C ALA A 155 -7.18 7.07 13.35
N ILE A 156 -5.92 7.50 13.42
CA ILE A 156 -4.77 6.64 13.07
C ILE A 156 -4.67 5.43 14.01
N LEU A 157 -4.79 5.65 15.32
CA LEU A 157 -4.77 4.56 16.30
C LEU A 157 -5.90 3.55 16.03
N HIS A 158 -7.10 4.04 15.70
CA HIS A 158 -8.22 3.18 15.28
C HIS A 158 -7.89 2.40 14.01
N LYS A 159 -7.42 3.06 12.95
CA LYS A 159 -7.09 2.42 11.67
C LYS A 159 -5.95 1.40 11.78
N ILE A 160 -4.99 1.60 12.70
CA ILE A 160 -3.96 0.58 13.00
C ILE A 160 -4.60 -0.68 13.59
N ARG A 161 -5.59 -0.55 14.48
CA ARG A 161 -6.30 -1.72 15.03
C ARG A 161 -7.12 -2.45 13.98
N GLU A 162 -7.81 -1.74 13.09
CA GLU A 162 -8.52 -2.37 11.95
C GLU A 162 -7.53 -3.08 11.01
N VAL A 163 -6.39 -2.47 10.70
CA VAL A 163 -5.31 -3.13 9.96
C VAL A 163 -4.89 -4.43 10.66
N PHE A 164 -4.64 -4.40 11.97
CA PHE A 164 -4.31 -5.61 12.74
C PHE A 164 -5.44 -6.66 12.75
N ALA A 165 -6.69 -6.21 12.81
CA ALA A 165 -7.87 -7.08 12.75
C ALA A 165 -8.02 -7.75 11.38
N SER A 166 -7.63 -7.08 10.29
CA SER A 166 -7.72 -7.61 8.92
C SER A 166 -6.97 -8.92 8.71
N LEU A 167 -5.95 -9.22 9.54
CA LEU A 167 -5.27 -10.51 9.55
C LEU A 167 -6.23 -11.67 9.87
N TYR A 168 -7.33 -11.38 10.56
CA TYR A 168 -8.37 -12.32 10.98
C TYR A 168 -9.66 -12.18 10.14
N ASN A 169 -9.55 -11.67 8.91
CA ASN A 169 -10.60 -11.82 7.91
C ASN A 169 -10.84 -13.30 7.58
N ASP A 170 -12.08 -13.66 7.24
CA ASP A 170 -12.51 -15.06 7.12
C ASP A 170 -11.64 -15.84 6.11
N ARG A 171 -11.31 -15.20 4.99
CA ARG A 171 -10.38 -15.73 3.97
C ARG A 171 -8.98 -15.95 4.52
N ALA A 172 -8.47 -15.01 5.32
CA ALA A 172 -7.13 -15.09 5.91
C ALA A 172 -7.04 -16.16 7.01
N ILE A 173 -8.12 -16.38 7.77
CA ILE A 173 -8.20 -17.49 8.74
C ILE A 173 -8.22 -18.83 7.99
N SER A 174 -9.15 -19.01 7.05
CA SER A 174 -9.28 -20.24 6.28
C SER A 174 -7.98 -20.61 5.56
N TYR A 175 -7.34 -19.64 4.90
CA TYR A 175 -6.06 -19.85 4.22
C TYR A 175 -4.96 -20.35 5.16
N ARG A 176 -4.81 -19.77 6.35
CA ARG A 176 -3.79 -20.16 7.32
C ARG A 176 -4.01 -21.56 7.86
N VAL A 177 -5.27 -21.93 8.14
CA VAL A 177 -5.62 -23.29 8.58
C VAL A 177 -5.33 -24.32 7.50
N HIS A 178 -5.73 -24.06 6.25
CA HIS A 178 -5.49 -24.95 5.11
C HIS A 178 -4.00 -25.19 4.84
N LYS A 179 -3.16 -24.16 5.03
CA LYS A 179 -1.70 -24.26 4.85
C LYS A 179 -0.98 -24.78 6.10
N GLY A 180 -1.69 -25.05 7.21
CA GLY A 180 -1.10 -25.51 8.46
C GLY A 180 -0.19 -24.48 9.13
N PHE A 181 -0.36 -23.18 8.84
CA PHE A 181 0.41 -22.13 9.50
C PHE A 181 -0.09 -21.94 10.92
N ALA A 182 0.81 -22.07 11.89
CA ALA A 182 0.53 -21.62 13.25
C ALA A 182 0.24 -20.11 13.20
N HIS A 183 -0.92 -19.73 13.75
CA HIS A 183 -1.46 -18.37 13.66
C HIS A 183 -0.52 -17.32 14.28
N GLU A 184 0.38 -17.78 15.14
CA GLU A 184 1.38 -17.04 15.90
C GLU A 184 2.58 -16.56 15.06
N HIS A 185 2.81 -17.16 13.89
CA HIS A 185 4.00 -16.87 13.07
C HIS A 185 3.80 -15.74 12.06
N VAL A 186 2.55 -15.39 11.73
CA VAL A 186 2.27 -14.31 10.78
C VAL A 186 2.08 -13.01 11.53
N ALA A 187 3.02 -12.08 11.34
CA ALA A 187 2.93 -10.73 11.89
C ALA A 187 2.58 -9.72 10.79
N LEU A 188 1.83 -8.69 11.19
CA LEU A 188 1.42 -7.60 10.31
C LEU A 188 2.01 -6.28 10.79
N SER A 189 2.57 -5.51 9.87
CA SER A 189 3.00 -4.14 10.08
C SER A 189 1.96 -3.19 9.48
N ALA A 190 1.72 -2.06 10.15
CA ALA A 190 0.94 -0.95 9.62
C ALA A 190 1.89 0.16 9.20
N GLY A 191 1.87 0.52 7.92
CA GLY A 191 2.57 1.69 7.38
C GLY A 191 1.66 2.91 7.39
N ILE A 192 2.11 4.00 8.01
CA ILE A 192 1.40 5.28 8.09
C ILE A 192 2.17 6.26 7.21
N GLN A 193 1.61 6.59 6.06
CA GLN A 193 2.26 7.39 5.02
C GLN A 193 1.48 8.67 4.78
N ARG A 194 2.18 9.79 4.53
CA ARG A 194 1.52 11.05 4.16
C ARG A 194 0.76 10.90 2.83
N MET A 195 -0.47 11.39 2.79
CA MET A 195 -1.27 11.38 1.56
C MET A 195 -0.72 12.35 0.53
N VAL A 196 -0.68 11.88 -0.71
CA VAL A 196 -0.55 12.70 -1.91
C VAL A 196 -1.95 13.14 -2.32
N ARG A 197 -2.14 14.41 -2.67
CA ARG A 197 -3.44 14.99 -3.04
C ARG A 197 -3.83 14.65 -4.48
N SER A 198 -3.72 13.38 -4.86
CA SER A 198 -4.14 12.91 -6.18
C SER A 198 -5.67 12.86 -6.32
N ASP A 199 -6.42 13.03 -5.22
CA ASP A 199 -7.87 13.31 -5.25
C ASP A 199 -8.22 14.57 -6.06
N LEU A 200 -7.26 15.50 -6.18
CA LEU A 200 -7.33 16.71 -7.00
C LEU A 200 -6.51 16.61 -8.29
N GLY A 201 -5.90 15.46 -8.56
CA GLY A 201 -4.97 15.23 -9.66
C GLY A 201 -5.27 13.92 -10.37
N ALA A 202 -4.23 13.11 -10.55
CA ALA A 202 -4.31 11.82 -11.21
C ALA A 202 -3.43 10.81 -10.48
N ALA A 203 -3.75 9.54 -10.59
CA ALA A 203 -2.95 8.44 -10.05
C ALA A 203 -3.07 7.22 -10.97
N GLY A 204 -2.24 6.22 -10.72
CA GLY A 204 -2.30 4.98 -11.45
C GLY A 204 -1.17 4.04 -11.11
N VAL A 205 -0.93 3.12 -12.03
CA VAL A 205 0.08 2.07 -11.91
C VAL A 205 1.01 2.17 -13.11
N MET A 206 2.27 1.80 -12.93
CA MET A 206 3.19 1.60 -14.03
C MET A 206 3.99 0.31 -13.86
N PHE A 207 4.17 -0.37 -14.98
CA PHE A 207 4.94 -1.59 -15.10
C PHE A 207 6.17 -1.31 -15.93
N THR A 208 7.32 -1.85 -15.53
CA THR A 208 8.56 -1.72 -16.29
C THR A 208 8.68 -2.79 -17.38
N LEU A 209 7.58 -3.39 -17.80
CA LEU A 209 7.46 -4.22 -18.99
C LEU A 209 6.02 -4.14 -19.50
N ASP A 210 5.79 -4.61 -20.73
CA ASP A 210 4.45 -4.88 -21.21
C ASP A 210 3.89 -6.14 -20.54
N THR A 211 2.88 -5.98 -19.70
CA THR A 211 2.26 -7.08 -18.94
C THR A 211 1.49 -8.06 -19.83
N GLU A 212 1.14 -7.70 -21.06
CA GLU A 212 0.46 -8.59 -22.00
C GLU A 212 1.46 -9.49 -22.74
N SER A 213 2.48 -8.89 -23.37
CA SER A 213 3.45 -9.63 -24.20
C SER A 213 4.69 -10.10 -23.44
N GLY A 214 5.03 -9.45 -22.32
CA GLY A 214 6.31 -9.62 -21.63
C GLY A 214 7.47 -8.81 -22.24
N PHE A 215 7.19 -7.89 -23.18
CA PHE A 215 8.23 -7.07 -23.79
C PHE A 215 8.85 -6.08 -22.79
N GLU A 216 10.15 -6.23 -22.52
CA GLU A 216 10.85 -5.53 -21.43
C GLU A 216 11.34 -4.12 -21.81
N ASP A 217 11.39 -3.76 -23.10
CA ASP A 217 11.93 -2.46 -23.54
C ASP A 217 10.91 -1.30 -23.47
N VAL A 218 9.80 -1.50 -22.75
CA VAL A 218 8.77 -0.47 -22.53
C VAL A 218 8.44 -0.28 -21.06
N VAL A 219 8.08 0.94 -20.71
CA VAL A 219 7.31 1.23 -19.49
C VAL A 219 5.85 1.39 -19.90
N PHE A 220 4.99 0.57 -19.32
CA PHE A 220 3.54 0.68 -19.47
C PHE A 220 2.96 1.47 -18.30
N ILE A 221 2.30 2.59 -18.58
CA ILE A 221 1.75 3.50 -17.56
C ILE A 221 0.24 3.57 -17.75
N THR A 222 -0.51 3.28 -16.69
CA THR A 222 -1.95 3.54 -16.63
C THR A 222 -2.23 4.75 -15.76
N SER A 223 -3.25 5.53 -16.10
CA SER A 223 -3.63 6.72 -15.32
C SER A 223 -5.13 7.02 -15.34
N SER A 224 -5.68 7.40 -14.20
CA SER A 224 -7.02 7.98 -14.08
C SER A 224 -7.02 9.16 -13.12
N TYR A 225 -8.12 9.92 -13.08
CA TYR A 225 -8.31 11.00 -12.12
C TYR A 225 -8.62 10.48 -10.72
N GLY A 226 -8.20 11.23 -9.70
CA GLY A 226 -8.47 10.90 -8.31
C GLY A 226 -7.43 9.96 -7.67
N LEU A 227 -7.82 9.34 -6.56
CA LEU A 227 -6.98 8.36 -5.84
C LEU A 227 -6.80 7.08 -6.66
N GLY A 228 -5.59 6.51 -6.60
CA GLY A 228 -5.17 5.37 -7.44
C GLY A 228 -5.90 4.06 -7.17
N GLU A 229 -6.61 3.94 -6.05
CA GLU A 229 -7.34 2.74 -5.64
C GLU A 229 -8.30 2.24 -6.73
N THR A 230 -8.96 3.16 -7.46
CA THR A 230 -9.88 2.81 -8.56
C THR A 230 -9.19 2.09 -9.71
N VAL A 231 -7.91 2.41 -9.97
CA VAL A 231 -7.09 1.76 -11.01
C VAL A 231 -6.57 0.42 -10.49
N VAL A 232 -6.05 0.38 -9.26
CA VAL A 232 -5.52 -0.84 -8.63
C VAL A 232 -6.59 -1.93 -8.51
N GLN A 233 -7.84 -1.55 -8.22
CA GLN A 233 -8.98 -2.47 -8.14
C GLN A 233 -9.60 -2.83 -9.50
N GLY A 234 -9.14 -2.22 -10.60
CA GLY A 234 -9.73 -2.41 -11.93
C GLY A 234 -11.16 -1.86 -12.06
N ALA A 235 -11.56 -0.93 -11.18
CA ALA A 235 -12.90 -0.35 -11.17
C ALA A 235 -13.09 0.73 -12.25
N VAL A 236 -11.99 1.28 -12.77
CA VAL A 236 -11.99 2.29 -13.84
C VAL A 236 -11.18 1.81 -15.03
N ASN A 237 -11.59 2.21 -16.24
CA ASN A 237 -10.79 2.04 -17.45
C ASN A 237 -9.88 3.29 -17.62
N PRO A 238 -8.57 3.17 -17.33
CA PRO A 238 -7.64 4.30 -17.29
C PRO A 238 -7.11 4.66 -18.68
N ASP A 239 -6.48 5.83 -18.80
CA ASP A 239 -5.58 6.12 -19.90
C ASP A 239 -4.38 5.19 -19.88
N GLU A 240 -3.86 4.85 -21.05
CA GLU A 240 -2.71 3.97 -21.23
C GLU A 240 -1.63 4.66 -22.03
N PHE A 241 -0.38 4.55 -21.58
CA PHE A 241 0.79 5.12 -22.24
C PHE A 241 1.91 4.09 -22.30
N TYR A 242 2.59 4.00 -23.45
CA TYR A 242 3.77 3.17 -23.61
C TYR A 242 4.98 4.03 -23.91
N VAL A 243 6.02 3.88 -23.10
CA VAL A 243 7.27 4.63 -23.23
C VAL A 243 8.42 3.68 -23.54
N HIS A 244 9.11 3.89 -24.66
CA HIS A 244 10.22 3.04 -25.08
C HIS A 244 11.51 3.37 -24.31
N LYS A 245 12.00 2.42 -23.51
CA LYS A 245 13.11 2.64 -22.57
C LYS A 245 14.41 3.08 -23.27
N PRO A 246 14.86 2.45 -24.39
CA PRO A 246 16.09 2.87 -25.08
C PRO A 246 16.02 4.31 -25.60
N MET A 247 14.86 4.75 -26.09
CA MET A 247 14.70 6.14 -26.56
C MET A 247 14.71 7.14 -25.40
N LEU A 248 14.10 6.77 -24.28
CA LEU A 248 14.09 7.60 -23.07
C LEU A 248 15.51 7.78 -22.54
N ALA A 249 16.28 6.70 -22.45
CA ALA A 249 17.68 6.72 -22.03
C ALA A 249 18.57 7.55 -22.99
N ALA A 250 18.21 7.63 -24.27
CA ALA A 250 18.88 8.46 -25.26
C ALA A 250 18.41 9.93 -25.27
N GLY A 251 17.54 10.35 -24.33
CA GLY A 251 17.02 11.72 -24.25
C GLY A 251 16.08 12.11 -25.40
N LYS A 252 15.47 11.12 -26.08
CA LYS A 252 14.54 11.33 -27.20
C LYS A 252 13.09 11.27 -26.73
N ASN A 253 12.17 11.75 -27.57
CA ASN A 253 10.74 11.57 -27.31
C ASN A 253 10.39 10.07 -27.40
N ALA A 254 10.13 9.47 -26.23
CA ALA A 254 10.00 8.03 -26.06
C ALA A 254 8.56 7.54 -25.95
N LEU A 255 7.57 8.45 -25.94
CA LEU A 255 6.15 8.08 -25.86
C LEU A 255 5.68 7.56 -27.23
N ILE A 256 5.54 6.25 -27.35
CA ILE A 256 5.28 5.56 -28.62
C ILE A 256 3.80 5.22 -28.85
N ARG A 257 2.98 5.15 -27.80
CA ARG A 257 1.55 4.85 -27.90
C ARG A 257 0.76 5.53 -26.77
N ARG A 258 -0.47 5.94 -27.08
CA ARG A 258 -1.47 6.41 -26.12
C ARG A 258 -2.82 5.81 -26.45
N ASN A 259 -3.54 5.35 -25.44
CA ASN A 259 -4.95 5.00 -25.55
C ASN A 259 -5.73 5.79 -24.49
N LEU A 260 -6.82 6.44 -24.90
CA LEU A 260 -7.67 7.21 -24.01
C LEU A 260 -8.65 6.27 -23.30
N GLY A 261 -8.60 6.24 -21.97
CA GLY A 261 -9.54 5.50 -21.14
C GLY A 261 -10.85 6.26 -20.93
N SER A 262 -11.94 5.53 -20.65
CA SER A 262 -13.25 6.14 -20.42
C SER A 262 -13.32 6.97 -19.14
N LYS A 263 -12.49 6.63 -18.12
CA LYS A 263 -12.35 7.37 -16.85
C LYS A 263 -13.69 7.79 -16.26
N LEU A 264 -14.66 6.87 -16.19
CA LEU A 264 -16.04 7.22 -15.80
C LEU A 264 -16.13 7.69 -14.34
N ILE A 265 -15.33 7.12 -13.46
CA ILE A 265 -15.35 7.36 -12.02
C ILE A 265 -13.97 7.77 -11.51
N GLN A 266 -13.97 8.51 -10.41
CA GLN A 266 -12.78 8.90 -9.65
C GLN A 266 -13.05 8.78 -8.16
N MET A 267 -12.01 8.47 -7.39
CA MET A 267 -12.10 8.47 -5.93
C MET A 267 -11.53 9.78 -5.37
N GLN A 268 -12.28 10.42 -4.48
CA GLN A 268 -11.94 11.71 -3.88
C GLN A 268 -12.06 11.65 -2.36
N PHE A 269 -11.51 12.66 -1.69
CA PHE A 269 -11.71 12.83 -0.25
C PHE A 269 -13.17 13.18 0.05
N SER A 270 -13.72 12.53 1.07
CA SER A 270 -14.99 12.98 1.64
C SER A 270 -14.79 14.32 2.35
N SER A 271 -15.77 15.22 2.23
CA SER A 271 -15.80 16.47 2.99
C SER A 271 -15.98 16.19 4.49
N ALA A 272 -15.73 17.18 5.35
CA ALA A 272 -15.94 17.03 6.79
C ALA A 272 -17.41 16.68 7.13
N GLU A 273 -18.35 17.27 6.39
CA GLU A 273 -19.79 16.99 6.52
C GLU A 273 -20.13 15.56 6.10
N GLU A 274 -19.56 15.09 4.99
CA GLU A 274 -19.77 13.72 4.50
C GLU A 274 -19.18 12.68 5.45
N LYS A 275 -17.97 12.92 5.97
CA LYS A 275 -17.35 12.06 7.00
C LYS A 275 -18.24 11.95 8.23
N THR A 276 -18.84 13.05 8.68
CA THR A 276 -19.75 13.06 9.83
C THR A 276 -21.05 12.29 9.56
N ARG A 277 -21.58 12.38 8.33
CA ARG A 277 -22.85 11.74 7.96
C ARG A 277 -22.72 10.24 7.67
N THR A 278 -21.60 9.82 7.09
CA THR A 278 -21.43 8.45 6.54
C THR A 278 -20.37 7.63 7.26
N GLY A 279 -19.41 8.29 7.93
CA GLY A 279 -18.19 7.65 8.41
C GLY A 279 -17.15 7.36 7.32
N GLU A 280 -17.47 7.55 6.04
CA GLU A 280 -16.58 7.22 4.92
C GLU A 280 -15.52 8.32 4.72
N LEU A 281 -14.25 7.92 4.66
CA LEU A 281 -13.12 8.85 4.51
C LEU A 281 -12.89 9.29 3.06
N VAL A 282 -13.34 8.48 2.11
CA VAL A 282 -13.25 8.70 0.67
C VAL A 282 -14.59 8.36 0.03
N LYS A 283 -14.83 8.92 -1.15
CA LYS A 283 -16.03 8.66 -1.95
C LYS A 283 -15.67 8.50 -3.42
N THR A 284 -16.48 7.73 -4.12
CA THR A 284 -16.35 7.55 -5.58
C THR A 284 -17.41 8.40 -6.26
N THR A 285 -16.99 9.24 -7.20
CA THR A 285 -17.85 10.16 -7.94
C THR A 285 -17.64 10.02 -9.44
N ASP A 286 -18.63 10.43 -10.21
CA ASP A 286 -18.50 10.56 -11.66
C ASP A 286 -17.44 11.62 -12.02
N VAL A 287 -16.58 11.29 -12.97
CA VAL A 287 -15.68 12.28 -13.59
C VAL A 287 -16.51 13.18 -14.52
N PRO A 288 -16.33 14.51 -14.56
CA PRO A 288 -17.02 15.36 -15.52
C PRO A 288 -16.72 14.97 -16.98
N THR A 289 -17.73 15.01 -17.86
CA THR A 289 -17.63 14.53 -19.25
C THR A 289 -16.50 15.21 -20.04
N GLU A 290 -16.25 16.49 -19.79
CA GLU A 290 -15.18 17.26 -20.42
C GLU A 290 -13.78 16.77 -20.02
N MET A 291 -13.62 16.19 -18.83
CA MET A 291 -12.38 15.58 -18.36
C MET A 291 -12.20 14.17 -18.91
N ARG A 292 -13.28 13.38 -19.05
CA ARG A 292 -13.23 12.02 -19.62
C ARG A 292 -12.58 11.97 -21.01
N ASN A 293 -12.85 13.00 -21.82
CA ASN A 293 -12.33 13.13 -23.18
C ASN A 293 -10.90 13.71 -23.26
N ARG A 294 -10.18 13.80 -22.15
CA ARG A 294 -8.79 14.27 -22.08
C ARG A 294 -7.91 13.22 -21.45
N TYR A 295 -6.63 13.23 -21.81
CA TYR A 295 -5.63 12.47 -21.08
C TYR A 295 -5.44 13.09 -19.68
N SER A 296 -5.39 12.25 -18.65
CA SER A 296 -5.14 12.65 -17.26
C SER A 296 -3.72 13.15 -17.03
N LEU A 297 -2.80 12.82 -17.92
CA LEU A 297 -1.39 13.19 -17.88
C LEU A 297 -0.95 14.00 -19.10
N THR A 298 0.03 14.88 -18.89
CA THR A 298 0.79 15.50 -19.97
C THR A 298 1.96 14.62 -20.41
N ASP A 299 2.50 14.85 -21.60
CA ASP A 299 3.69 14.13 -22.10
C ASP A 299 4.88 14.25 -21.14
N ALA A 300 5.05 15.42 -20.52
CA ALA A 300 6.10 15.66 -19.55
C ALA A 300 5.91 14.80 -18.28
N ASP A 301 4.67 14.65 -17.81
CA ASP A 301 4.37 13.75 -16.70
C ASP A 301 4.70 12.30 -17.06
N VAL A 302 4.28 11.85 -18.25
CA VAL A 302 4.51 10.48 -18.75
C VAL A 302 6.02 10.18 -18.84
N GLN A 303 6.82 11.10 -19.38
CA GLN A 303 8.28 10.93 -19.46
C GLN A 303 8.93 10.94 -18.07
N LYS A 304 8.46 11.80 -17.15
CA LYS A 304 8.98 11.86 -15.78
C LYS A 304 8.66 10.58 -15.00
N LEU A 305 7.45 10.06 -15.11
CA LEU A 305 7.05 8.76 -14.54
C LEU A 305 7.90 7.62 -15.12
N ALA A 306 8.06 7.55 -16.44
CA ALA A 306 8.90 6.53 -17.05
C ALA A 306 10.36 6.61 -16.58
N SER A 307 10.88 7.83 -16.34
CA SER A 307 12.21 8.03 -15.79
C SER A 307 12.32 7.50 -14.35
N TYR A 308 11.30 7.73 -13.50
CA TYR A 308 11.22 7.13 -12.17
C TYR A 308 11.17 5.60 -12.25
N ALA A 309 10.42 5.04 -13.20
CA ALA A 309 10.30 3.61 -13.40
C ALA A 309 11.66 2.97 -13.70
N LEU A 310 12.46 3.58 -14.58
CA LEU A 310 13.81 3.11 -14.90
C LEU A 310 14.77 3.18 -13.72
N VAL A 311 14.69 4.24 -12.92
CA VAL A 311 15.51 4.38 -11.71
C VAL A 311 15.19 3.28 -10.71
N ILE A 312 13.89 3.01 -10.48
CA ILE A 312 13.43 1.94 -9.59
C ILE A 312 13.84 0.57 -10.13
N GLU A 313 13.52 0.25 -11.38
CA GLU A 313 13.89 -1.03 -12.01
C GLU A 313 15.40 -1.30 -11.91
N LYS A 314 16.22 -0.30 -12.20
CA LYS A 314 17.68 -0.41 -12.10
C LYS A 314 18.14 -0.70 -10.67
N HIS A 315 17.49 -0.10 -9.66
CA HIS A 315 17.80 -0.32 -8.25
C HIS A 315 17.49 -1.75 -7.81
N TYR A 316 16.31 -2.27 -8.17
CA TYR A 316 15.87 -3.61 -7.78
C TYR A 316 16.40 -4.73 -8.70
N GLY A 317 16.94 -4.37 -9.87
CA GLY A 317 17.55 -5.27 -10.85
C GLY A 317 16.57 -6.26 -11.48
N ARG A 318 15.28 -5.92 -11.53
CA ARG A 318 14.20 -6.78 -12.03
C ARG A 318 12.98 -5.94 -12.44
N PRO A 319 12.05 -6.49 -13.24
CA PRO A 319 10.81 -5.79 -13.58
C PRO A 319 9.97 -5.45 -12.35
N MET A 320 9.33 -4.28 -12.37
CA MET A 320 8.62 -3.71 -11.23
C MET A 320 7.19 -3.31 -11.59
N ASP A 321 6.29 -3.49 -10.62
CA ASP A 321 4.93 -2.96 -10.54
C ASP A 321 4.93 -1.81 -9.52
N ILE A 322 4.58 -0.60 -9.97
CA ILE A 322 4.79 0.65 -9.25
C ILE A 322 3.51 1.47 -9.21
N GLU A 323 3.02 1.78 -8.01
CA GLU A 323 1.90 2.70 -7.81
C GLU A 323 2.41 4.13 -7.68
N TRP A 324 1.70 5.09 -8.30
CA TRP A 324 2.09 6.49 -8.30
C TRP A 324 0.88 7.44 -8.21
N GLY A 325 1.13 8.66 -7.76
CA GLY A 325 0.15 9.74 -7.69
C GLY A 325 0.75 11.09 -8.08
N LYS A 326 -0.01 11.87 -8.84
CA LYS A 326 0.24 13.29 -9.13
C LYS A 326 -0.54 14.13 -8.13
N ASP A 327 0.16 14.90 -7.31
CA ASP A 327 -0.46 15.79 -6.34
C ASP A 327 -1.12 16.97 -7.06
N GLY A 328 -2.41 17.20 -6.81
CA GLY A 328 -3.14 18.31 -7.42
C GLY A 328 -2.85 19.68 -6.82
N ILE A 329 -2.13 19.76 -5.69
CA ILE A 329 -1.74 21.02 -5.05
C ILE A 329 -0.38 21.49 -5.57
N ASP A 330 0.64 20.63 -5.50
CA ASP A 330 2.00 21.01 -5.92
C ASP A 330 2.34 20.62 -7.37
N GLY A 331 1.53 19.77 -8.01
CA GLY A 331 1.72 19.32 -9.39
C GLY A 331 2.80 18.26 -9.58
N GLU A 332 3.43 17.79 -8.50
CA GLU A 332 4.53 16.84 -8.52
C GLU A 332 4.05 15.39 -8.55
N LEU A 333 4.93 14.51 -9.03
CA LEU A 333 4.70 13.08 -9.12
C LEU A 333 5.40 12.37 -7.98
N TYR A 334 4.69 11.47 -7.33
CA TYR A 334 5.12 10.70 -6.17
C TYR A 334 4.91 9.21 -6.42
N ILE A 335 5.87 8.39 -5.98
CA ILE A 335 5.78 6.94 -5.94
C ILE A 335 5.19 6.52 -4.61
N LEU A 336 4.12 5.74 -4.65
CA LEU A 336 3.33 5.34 -3.49
C LEU A 336 3.61 3.92 -3.04
N GLN A 337 4.08 3.06 -3.95
CA GLN A 337 4.47 1.67 -3.67
C GLN A 337 5.31 1.16 -4.86
N ALA A 338 6.24 0.24 -4.59
CA ALA A 338 6.94 -0.49 -5.65
C ALA A 338 7.16 -1.94 -5.19
N ARG A 339 6.89 -2.89 -6.09
CA ARG A 339 7.12 -4.32 -5.84
C ARG A 339 7.57 -5.02 -7.13
N PRO A 340 8.24 -6.19 -7.03
CA PRO A 340 8.57 -6.98 -8.21
C PRO A 340 7.31 -7.39 -9.01
N GLU A 341 7.42 -7.41 -10.34
CA GLU A 341 6.39 -7.99 -11.21
C GLU A 341 6.50 -9.53 -11.17
N THR A 342 5.39 -10.21 -10.85
CA THR A 342 5.38 -11.67 -10.60
C THR A 342 4.63 -12.50 -11.64
N VAL A 343 3.76 -11.90 -12.47
CA VAL A 343 2.91 -12.65 -13.40
C VAL A 343 3.71 -13.18 -14.58
N LYS A 344 4.58 -12.37 -15.18
CA LYS A 344 5.40 -12.80 -16.33
C LYS A 344 6.69 -13.50 -15.91
N SER A 345 7.28 -13.10 -14.79
CA SER A 345 8.47 -13.78 -14.24
C SER A 345 8.21 -15.24 -13.87
N GLN A 346 6.98 -15.59 -13.45
CA GLN A 346 6.58 -16.99 -13.23
C GLN A 346 6.26 -17.77 -14.52
N ALA A 347 5.86 -17.09 -15.61
CA ALA A 347 5.60 -17.72 -16.90
C ALA A 347 6.90 -18.14 -17.61
N ALA A 348 7.99 -17.38 -17.43
CA ALA A 348 9.30 -17.70 -18.00
C ALA A 348 9.94 -18.99 -17.45
N GLY A 349 9.49 -19.47 -16.29
CA GLY A 349 9.97 -20.71 -15.65
C GLY A 349 9.16 -21.97 -15.99
N LYS A 350 8.09 -21.86 -16.79
CA LYS A 350 7.29 -23.00 -17.26
C LYS A 350 7.56 -23.21 -18.74
N VAL A 351 8.58 -24.01 -19.05
CA VAL A 351 8.79 -24.62 -20.37
C VAL A 351 8.13 -26.00 -20.38
#